data_AF-A0A7C4W124-F1
#
_entry.id   AF-A0A7C4W124-F1
#
_cell.length_a   1.000
_cell.length_b   1.000
_cell.length_c   1.000
_cell.angle_alpha   90.00
_cell.angle_beta   90.00
_cell.angle_gamma   90.00
#
_symmetry.space_group_name_H-M   'P 1'
#
loop_
_entity.id
_entity.type
_entity.pdbx_description
1 polymer ?
#
loop_
_entity_poly.entity_id
_entity_poly.type
_entity_poly.pdbx_seq_one_letter_code
_entity_poly.pdbx_strand_id
1 'polypeptide(L)'
;MDSKSDRQMNVGLERNTALKALRSARKTSIALATETVKRQRREIQAILGVLEKSSATVPEVSAATGIPSALVLWYVAALKKYGKVAEAEKEEGYFRYRSIALAKESVAEGETT
;
A
#
# COMPACT_ATOMS: atom_id res chain seq x y z
N MET A 1 -34.78 24.11 38.43
CA MET A 1 -33.81 23.42 37.54
C MET A 1 -32.82 22.66 38.40
N ASP A 2 -32.48 21.44 38.02
CA ASP A 2 -31.72 20.49 38.84
C ASP A 2 -30.21 20.59 38.51
N SER A 3 -29.40 20.98 39.50
CA SER A 3 -27.97 21.35 39.33
C SER A 3 -27.10 20.22 38.74
N LYS A 4 -27.56 18.96 38.86
CA LYS A 4 -26.89 17.78 38.31
C LYS A 4 -27.05 17.68 36.78
N SER A 5 -28.23 18.04 36.25
CA SER A 5 -28.50 18.03 34.79
C SER A 5 -27.68 19.09 34.06
N ASP A 6 -27.56 20.28 34.64
CA ASP A 6 -26.81 21.38 34.04
C ASP A 6 -25.30 21.04 33.93
N ARG A 7 -24.74 20.37 34.95
CA ARG A 7 -23.36 19.89 34.91
C ARG A 7 -23.15 18.82 33.85
N GLN A 8 -24.08 17.87 33.69
CA GLN A 8 -23.99 16.81 32.70
C GLN A 8 -24.02 17.37 31.26
N MET A 9 -24.91 18.34 31.01
CA MET A 9 -25.04 19.01 29.71
C MET A 9 -23.78 19.82 29.35
N ASN A 10 -23.16 20.49 30.33
CA ASN A 10 -21.94 21.27 30.11
C ASN A 10 -20.74 20.38 29.71
N VAL A 11 -20.57 19.22 30.37
CA VAL A 11 -19.50 18.26 30.03
C VAL A 11 -19.67 17.72 28.59
N GLY A 12 -20.91 17.48 28.16
CA GLY A 12 -21.21 17.08 26.78
C GLY A 12 -20.85 18.16 25.75
N LEU A 13 -21.09 19.43 26.08
CA LEU A 13 -20.76 20.57 25.22
C LEU A 13 -19.24 20.74 25.08
N GLU A 14 -18.51 20.73 26.21
CA GLU A 14 -17.05 20.82 26.25
C GLU A 14 -16.36 19.68 25.47
N ARG A 15 -16.92 18.46 25.57
CA ARG A 15 -16.44 17.33 24.77
C ARG A 15 -16.63 17.58 23.27
N ASN A 16 -17.77 18.12 22.86
CA ASN A 16 -18.06 18.39 21.45
C ASN A 16 -17.16 19.51 20.90
N THR A 17 -16.97 20.60 21.64
CA THR A 17 -16.07 21.70 21.26
C THR A 17 -14.62 21.21 21.13
N ALA A 18 -14.14 20.41 22.08
CA ALA A 18 -12.81 19.80 22.03
C ALA A 18 -12.63 18.91 20.78
N LEU A 19 -13.63 18.08 20.44
CA LEU A 19 -13.60 17.26 19.23
C LEU A 19 -13.64 18.10 17.95
N LYS A 20 -14.40 19.21 17.92
CA LYS A 20 -14.43 20.14 16.78
C LYS A 20 -13.07 20.82 16.59
N ALA A 21 -12.45 21.30 17.68
CA ALA A 21 -11.13 21.89 17.66
C ALA A 21 -10.07 20.90 17.15
N LEU A 22 -10.11 19.65 17.64
CA LEU A 22 -9.19 18.60 17.20
C LEU A 22 -9.31 18.27 15.70
N ARG A 23 -10.53 18.18 15.18
CA ARG A 23 -10.77 17.96 13.74
C ARG A 23 -10.25 19.13 12.91
N SER A 24 -10.49 20.36 13.35
CA SER A 24 -10.00 21.55 12.67
C SER A 24 -8.47 21.57 12.60
N ALA A 25 -7.81 21.35 13.75
CA ALA A 25 -6.35 21.34 13.86
C ALA A 25 -5.69 20.26 12.99
N ARG A 26 -6.33 19.09 12.83
CA ARG A 26 -5.78 17.96 12.06
C ARG A 26 -6.22 17.90 10.61
N LYS A 27 -7.14 18.76 10.17
CA LYS A 27 -7.79 18.67 8.85
C LYS A 27 -6.77 18.54 7.71
N THR A 28 -5.76 19.40 7.68
CA THR A 28 -4.74 19.39 6.63
C THR A 28 -3.87 18.13 6.70
N SER A 29 -3.42 17.73 7.88
CA SER A 29 -2.60 16.52 8.05
C SER A 29 -3.36 15.24 7.63
N ILE A 30 -4.65 15.14 7.98
CA ILE A 30 -5.51 14.03 7.57
C ILE A 30 -5.69 14.01 6.06
N ALA A 31 -5.93 15.17 5.44
CA ALA A 31 -6.06 15.27 3.99
C ALA A 31 -4.77 14.83 3.27
N LEU A 32 -3.61 15.32 3.72
CA LEU A 32 -2.31 14.92 3.16
C LEU A 32 -2.05 13.42 3.33
N ALA A 33 -2.27 12.88 4.52
CA ALA A 33 -2.10 11.45 4.79
C ALA A 33 -3.03 10.60 3.91
N THR A 34 -4.27 11.05 3.72
CA THR A 34 -5.25 10.36 2.86
C THR A 34 -4.79 10.32 1.41
N GLU A 35 -4.31 11.44 0.87
CA GLU A 35 -3.81 11.49 -0.51
C GLU A 35 -2.53 10.65 -0.69
N THR A 36 -1.63 10.64 0.29
CA THR A 36 -0.45 9.77 0.28
C THR A 36 -0.85 8.29 0.24
N VAL A 37 -1.78 7.87 1.10
CA VAL A 37 -2.26 6.47 1.12
C VAL A 37 -2.95 6.10 -0.19
N LYS A 38 -3.74 7.00 -0.77
CA LYS A 38 -4.37 6.77 -2.08
C LYS A 38 -3.34 6.60 -3.19
N ARG A 39 -2.32 7.47 -3.23
CA ARG A 39 -1.23 7.38 -4.21
C ARG A 39 -0.47 6.06 -4.08
N GLN A 40 -0.04 5.74 -2.87
CA GLN A 40 0.64 4.47 -2.56
C GLN A 40 -0.19 3.27 -2.96
N ARG A 41 -1.50 3.27 -2.67
CA ARG A 41 -2.40 2.20 -3.08
C ARG A 41 -2.41 2.04 -4.61
N ARG A 42 -2.52 3.13 -5.37
CA ARG A 42 -2.50 3.08 -6.84
C ARG A 42 -1.19 2.52 -7.38
N GLU A 43 -0.06 2.97 -6.83
CA GLU A 43 1.27 2.50 -7.21
C GLU A 43 1.45 1.00 -6.93
N ILE A 44 1.04 0.53 -5.74
CA ILE A 44 1.07 -0.90 -5.39
C ILE A 44 0.21 -1.72 -6.35
N GLN A 45 -1.00 -1.26 -6.68
CA GLN A 45 -1.88 -1.97 -7.62
C GLN A 45 -1.31 -2.01 -9.03
N ALA A 46 -0.69 -0.92 -9.50
CA ALA A 46 -0.03 -0.91 -10.80
C ALA A 46 1.15 -1.90 -10.86
N ILE A 47 1.99 -1.91 -9.82
CA ILE A 47 3.11 -2.85 -9.72
C ILE A 47 2.62 -4.29 -9.68
N LEU A 48 1.66 -4.61 -8.80
CA LEU A 48 1.10 -5.96 -8.71
C LEU A 48 0.45 -6.38 -10.04
N GLY A 49 -0.28 -5.49 -10.71
CA GLY A 49 -0.90 -5.80 -12.00
C GLY A 49 0.11 -6.13 -13.12
N VAL A 50 1.35 -5.64 -13.05
CA VAL A 50 2.43 -6.08 -13.94
C VAL A 50 2.93 -7.47 -13.52
N LEU A 51 3.25 -7.62 -12.23
CA LEU A 51 3.79 -8.86 -11.65
C LEU A 51 2.79 -10.03 -11.61
N GLU A 52 1.51 -9.72 -11.82
CA GLU A 52 0.44 -10.70 -11.94
C GLU A 52 0.35 -11.31 -13.34
N LYS A 53 0.83 -10.60 -14.37
CA LYS A 53 0.81 -11.14 -15.74
C LYS A 53 1.99 -12.05 -16.02
N SER A 54 3.15 -11.68 -15.50
CA SER A 54 4.40 -12.41 -15.70
C SER A 54 5.44 -11.95 -14.69
N SER A 55 6.51 -12.73 -14.52
CA SER A 55 7.63 -12.27 -13.71
C SER A 55 8.37 -11.12 -14.41
N ALA A 56 8.75 -10.07 -13.66
CA ALA A 56 9.44 -8.91 -14.22
C ALA A 56 10.48 -8.34 -13.26
N THR A 57 11.53 -7.75 -13.83
CA THR A 57 12.58 -7.00 -13.12
C THR A 57 12.09 -5.62 -12.72
N VAL A 58 12.81 -4.97 -11.80
CA VAL A 58 12.51 -3.59 -11.37
C VAL A 58 12.52 -2.58 -12.53
N PRO A 59 13.50 -2.58 -13.46
CA PRO A 59 13.47 -1.69 -14.62
C PRO A 59 12.28 -1.93 -15.56
N GLU A 60 11.89 -3.18 -15.81
CA GLU A 60 10.72 -3.49 -16.65
C GLU A 60 9.42 -2.99 -16.02
N VAL A 61 9.24 -3.18 -14.71
CA VAL A 61 8.06 -2.67 -13.99
C VAL A 61 8.03 -1.14 -14.00
N SER A 62 9.18 -0.49 -13.83
CA SER A 62 9.33 0.96 -13.93
C SER A 62 8.89 1.48 -15.30
N ALA A 63 9.37 0.84 -16.38
CA ALA A 63 8.98 1.19 -17.75
C ALA A 63 7.47 0.97 -18.01
N ALA A 64 6.91 -0.12 -17.51
CA ALA A 64 5.50 -0.47 -17.72
C ALA A 64 4.52 0.42 -16.94
N THR A 65 4.92 0.91 -15.76
CA THR A 65 4.04 1.67 -14.86
C THR A 65 4.31 3.18 -14.87
N GLY A 66 5.48 3.61 -15.36
CA GLY A 66 5.96 4.98 -15.26
C GLY A 66 6.42 5.38 -13.85
N ILE A 67 6.48 4.45 -12.90
CA ILE A 67 6.92 4.70 -11.53
C ILE A 67 8.46 4.66 -11.49
N PRO A 68 9.15 5.63 -10.87
CA PRO A 68 10.60 5.63 -10.77
C PRO A 68 11.18 4.32 -10.20
N SER A 69 12.25 3.81 -10.83
CA SER A 69 12.84 2.50 -10.47
C SER A 69 13.23 2.38 -9.00
N ALA A 70 13.68 3.47 -8.37
CA ALA A 70 14.00 3.48 -6.93
C ALA A 70 12.76 3.24 -6.05
N LEU A 71 11.60 3.79 -6.44
CA LEU A 71 10.34 3.56 -5.74
C LEU A 71 9.82 2.16 -6.01
N VAL A 72 9.91 1.67 -7.25
CA VAL A 72 9.55 0.29 -7.59
C VAL A 72 10.37 -0.70 -6.75
N LEU A 73 11.69 -0.52 -6.67
CA LEU A 73 12.56 -1.34 -5.84
C LEU A 73 12.11 -1.35 -4.37
N TRP A 74 11.82 -0.17 -3.82
CA TRP A 74 11.35 -0.05 -2.44
C TRP A 74 10.01 -0.77 -2.21
N TYR A 75 9.06 -0.60 -3.13
CA TYR A 75 7.77 -1.28 -3.06
C TYR A 75 7.91 -2.79 -3.15
N VAL A 76 8.68 -3.29 -4.11
CA VAL A 76 8.89 -4.72 -4.31
C VAL A 76 9.56 -5.35 -3.09
N ALA A 77 10.56 -4.68 -2.50
CA ALA A 77 11.20 -5.13 -1.27
C ALA A 77 10.19 -5.22 -0.10
N ALA A 78 9.32 -4.22 0.06
CA ALA A 78 8.29 -4.23 1.08
C ALA A 78 7.24 -5.32 0.81
N LEU A 79 6.75 -5.45 -0.43
CA LEU A 79 5.80 -6.46 -0.85
C LEU A 79 6.37 -7.88 -0.67
N LYS A 80 7.67 -8.08 -0.89
CA LYS A 80 8.36 -9.34 -0.62
C LYS A 80 8.35 -9.65 0.86
N LYS A 81 8.74 -8.69 1.70
CA LYS A 81 8.73 -8.82 3.16
C LYS A 81 7.35 -9.22 3.71
N TYR A 82 6.27 -8.70 3.11
CA TYR A 82 4.89 -9.00 3.51
C TYR A 82 4.23 -10.13 2.71
N GLY A 83 5.01 -10.92 1.97
CA GLY A 83 4.51 -12.13 1.30
C GLY A 83 3.49 -11.86 0.19
N LYS A 84 3.62 -10.75 -0.54
CA LYS A 84 2.79 -10.44 -1.72
C LYS A 84 3.48 -10.77 -3.03
N VAL A 85 4.80 -10.69 -3.06
CA VAL A 85 5.62 -11.03 -4.23
C VAL A 85 6.78 -11.93 -3.81
N ALA A 86 7.28 -12.73 -4.74
CA ALA A 86 8.46 -13.58 -4.56
C ALA A 86 9.51 -13.27 -5.62
N GLU A 87 10.78 -13.49 -5.27
CA GLU A 87 11.87 -13.51 -6.26
C GLU A 87 11.72 -14.76 -7.13
N ALA A 88 11.94 -14.57 -8.43
CA ALA A 88 12.04 -15.60 -9.44
C ALA A 88 13.50 -15.70 -9.88
N GLU A 89 13.71 -16.05 -11.13
CA GLU A 89 15.04 -16.16 -11.73
C GLU A 89 15.76 -14.81 -11.76
N LYS A 90 17.10 -14.88 -11.80
CA LYS A 90 17.96 -13.72 -11.93
C LYS A 90 18.38 -13.60 -13.39
N GLU A 91 18.20 -12.42 -13.96
CA GLU A 91 18.55 -12.12 -15.34
C GLU A 91 19.42 -10.87 -15.39
N GLU A 92 20.58 -10.98 -16.04
CA GLU A 92 21.50 -9.85 -16.30
C GLU A 92 21.82 -8.97 -15.07
N GLY A 93 21.86 -9.57 -13.88
CA GLY A 93 22.17 -8.86 -12.64
C GLY A 93 20.95 -8.37 -11.84
N TYR A 94 19.73 -8.48 -12.37
CA TYR A 94 18.48 -8.16 -11.69
C TYR A 94 17.70 -9.41 -11.30
N PHE A 95 17.08 -9.40 -10.12
CA PHE A 95 16.06 -10.39 -9.81
C PHE A 95 14.76 -10.06 -10.55
N ARG A 96 14.15 -11.08 -11.16
CA ARG A 96 12.74 -11.00 -11.55
C ARG A 96 11.87 -11.23 -10.31
N TYR A 97 10.72 -10.60 -10.27
CA TYR A 97 9.71 -10.74 -9.22
C TYR A 97 8.41 -11.24 -9.81
N ARG A 98 7.62 -11.98 -9.04
CA ARG A 98 6.27 -12.42 -9.43
C ARG A 98 5.31 -12.27 -8.28
N SER A 99 4.03 -12.03 -8.57
CA SER A 99 2.98 -12.06 -7.55
C SER A 99 2.82 -13.47 -6.99
N ILE A 100 2.73 -13.60 -5.67
CA ILE A 100 2.50 -14.91 -5.03
C ILE A 100 1.08 -15.42 -5.32
N ALA A 101 0.14 -14.53 -5.65
CA ALA A 101 -1.22 -14.93 -6.05
C ALA A 101 -1.25 -15.85 -7.28
N LEU A 102 -0.19 -15.85 -8.11
CA LEU A 102 -0.05 -16.70 -9.31
C LEU A 102 0.97 -17.83 -9.19
N ALA A 103 1.60 -18.02 -8.02
CA ALA A 103 2.59 -19.08 -7.86
C ALA A 103 1.99 -20.51 -7.84
N LYS A 104 0.71 -20.68 -8.22
CA LYS A 104 0.02 -21.98 -8.24
C LYS A 104 -0.02 -22.70 -9.59
N GLU A 105 0.48 -22.11 -10.69
CA GLU A 105 0.20 -22.68 -12.03
C GLU A 105 1.42 -23.00 -12.91
N SER A 106 2.67 -22.81 -12.45
CA SER A 106 3.86 -23.07 -13.27
C SER A 106 4.82 -24.15 -12.74
N VAL A 107 4.37 -25.09 -11.91
CA VAL A 107 5.18 -26.25 -11.46
C VAL A 107 4.70 -27.56 -12.11
N ALA A 108 4.03 -27.51 -13.27
CA ALA A 108 3.45 -28.69 -13.92
C ALA A 108 3.96 -28.98 -15.35
N GLU A 109 5.05 -28.36 -15.79
CA GLU A 109 5.66 -28.70 -17.09
C GLU A 109 7.19 -28.67 -16.96
N GLY A 110 7.80 -29.84 -16.77
CA GLY A 110 9.26 -29.95 -16.71
C GLY A 110 9.83 -31.21 -16.08
N GLU A 111 9.12 -32.35 -16.09
CA GLU A 111 9.74 -33.65 -15.81
C GLU A 111 9.13 -34.72 -16.71
N THR A 112 9.52 -34.68 -17.99
CA THR A 112 9.51 -35.85 -18.87
C THR A 112 10.75 -35.78 -19.75
N THR A 113 11.77 -36.56 -19.41
CA THR A 113 12.52 -37.50 -20.29
C THR A 113 13.78 -37.94 -19.54
#